data_AF-A0AA88GIG2-F1
#
_entry.id   AF-A0AA88GIG2-F1
#
_cell.length_a   1.000
_cell.length_b   1.000
_cell.length_c   1.000
_cell.angle_alpha   90.00
_cell.angle_beta   90.00
_cell.angle_gamma   90.00
#
_symmetry.space_group_name_H-M   'P 1'
#
loop_
_entity.id
_entity.type
_entity.pdbx_description
1 polymer ?
#
loop_
_entity_poly.entity_id
_entity_poly.type
_entity_poly.pdbx_seq_one_letter_code
_entity_poly.pdbx_strand_id
1 'polypeptide(L)' 'MANRMNDFVLQQLLAENQRLKESLESCRKAIPISEACRTLIDYCNDHKSKDMLVMGDPTNPYWNPPKDGGCCTIM' A
#
# COMPACT_ATOMS: atom_id res chain seq x y z
N MET A 1 4.99 37.65 33.12
CA MET A 1 5.07 36.26 32.61
C MET A 1 3.93 35.89 31.66
N ALA A 2 2.78 36.58 31.67
CA ALA A 2 1.64 36.29 30.77
C ALA A 2 1.92 36.49 29.26
N ASN A 3 2.71 37.49 28.86
CA ASN A 3 3.00 37.76 27.43
C ASN A 3 3.78 36.63 26.74
N ARG A 4 4.78 36.04 27.42
CA ARG A 4 5.63 34.99 26.82
C ARG A 4 4.87 33.69 26.52
N MET A 5 3.87 33.36 27.34
CA MET A 5 3.00 32.20 27.10
C MET A 5 2.11 32.44 25.87
N ASN A 6 1.63 33.68 25.72
CA ASN A 6 0.77 34.08 24.61
C ASN A 6 1.54 34.07 23.27
N ASP A 7 2.79 34.53 23.26
CA ASP A 7 3.66 34.51 22.09
C ASP A 7 4.01 33.08 21.65
N PHE A 8 4.28 32.18 22.60
CA PHE A 8 4.53 30.76 22.32
C PHE A 8 3.30 30.07 21.73
N VAL A 9 2.12 30.28 22.32
CA VAL A 9 0.85 29.74 21.81
C VAL A 9 0.55 30.30 20.42
N LEU A 10 0.81 31.58 20.17
CA LEU A 10 0.66 32.21 18.86
C LEU A 10 1.58 31.56 17.82
N GLN A 11 2.85 31.32 18.16
CA GLN A 11 3.78 30.62 17.26
C GLN A 11 3.31 29.19 16.95
N GLN A 12 2.81 28.46 17.95
CA GLN A 12 2.28 27.12 17.74
C GLN A 12 1.04 27.12 16.85
N LEU A 13 0.14 28.09 17.03
CA LEU A 13 -1.04 28.27 16.19
C LEU A 13 -0.68 28.61 14.74
N LEU A 14 0.31 29.47 14.53
CA LEU A 14 0.78 29.80 13.18
C LEU A 14 1.42 28.60 12.49
N ALA A 15 2.20 27.79 13.22
CA ALA A 15 2.78 26.57 12.70
C ALA A 15 1.70 25.54 12.31
N GLU A 16 0.69 25.34 13.16
CA GLU A 16 -0.44 24.45 12.83
C GLU A 16 -1.28 25.00 11.68
N ASN A 17 -1.50 26.31 11.60
CA ASN A 17 -2.22 26.92 10.49
C ASN A 17 -1.49 26.69 9.15
N GLN A 18 -0.16 26.80 9.17
CA GLN A 18 0.67 26.53 8.00
C GLN A 18 0.59 25.04 7.61
N ARG A 19 0.70 24.13 8.57
CA ARG A 19 0.54 22.68 8.34
C ARG A 19 -0.81 22.33 7.73
N LEU A 20 -1.90 22.94 8.22
CA LEU A 20 -3.24 22.72 7.70
C LEU A 20 -3.41 23.26 6.29
N LYS A 21 -2.81 24.42 5.96
CA LYS A 21 -2.79 24.96 4.59
C LYS A 21 -2.07 24.02 3.63
N GLU A 22 -0.92 23.49 4.01
CA GLU A 22 -0.16 22.52 3.20
C GLU A 22 -0.94 21.20 3.00
N SER A 23 -1.60 20.72 4.05
CA SER A 23 -2.49 19.56 3.95
C SER A 23 -3.67 19.81 3.02
N LEU A 24 -4.26 21.00 3.05
CA LEU A 24 -5.37 21.37 2.17
C LEU A 24 -4.94 21.40 0.69
N GLU A 25 -3.78 21.99 0.39
CA GLU A 25 -3.23 22.02 -0.96
C GLU A 25 -2.87 20.61 -1.47
N SER A 26 -2.46 19.71 -0.57
CA SER A 26 -2.25 18.30 -0.90
C SER A 26 -3.57 17.60 -1.24
N CYS A 27 -4.61 17.82 -0.45
CA CYS A 27 -5.95 17.28 -0.70
C CYS A 27 -6.56 17.79 -2.01
N ARG A 28 -6.25 19.02 -2.44
CA ARG A 28 -6.71 19.56 -3.73
C ARG A 28 -6.19 18.79 -4.94
N LYS A 29 -5.07 18.09 -4.80
CA LYS A 29 -4.49 17.25 -5.86
C LYS A 29 -4.97 15.80 -5.80
N ALA A 30 -5.79 15.45 -4.81
CA ALA A 30 -6.31 14.10 -4.68
C ALA A 30 -7.30 13.80 -5.80
N ILE A 31 -7.19 12.59 -6.35
CA ILE A 31 -8.14 12.06 -7.32
C ILE A 31 -9.39 11.49 -6.61
N PRO A 32 -10.53 11.37 -7.30
CA PRO A 32 -11.69 10.68 -6.77
C PRO A 32 -11.36 9.25 -6.33
N ILE A 33 -11.96 8.80 -5.22
CA ILE A 33 -11.74 7.44 -4.68
C ILE A 33 -12.10 6.37 -5.72
N SER A 34 -13.17 6.59 -6.48
CA SER A 34 -13.58 5.68 -7.56
C SER A 34 -12.51 5.51 -8.64
N GLU A 35 -11.79 6.59 -8.97
CA GLU A 35 -10.67 6.56 -9.93
C GLU A 35 -9.47 5.83 -9.32
N ALA A 36 -9.09 6.16 -8.09
CA ALA A 36 -8.01 5.48 -7.38
C ALA A 36 -8.25 3.96 -7.28
N CYS A 37 -9.46 3.54 -6.91
CA CYS A 37 -9.83 2.14 -6.84
C CYS A 37 -9.76 1.45 -8.21
N ARG A 38 -10.19 2.10 -9.29
CA ARG A 38 -10.07 1.55 -10.65
C ARG A 38 -8.62 1.32 -11.03
N THR A 39 -7.75 2.31 -10.82
CA THR A 39 -6.31 2.19 -11.11
C THR A 39 -5.67 1.02 -10.37
N LEU A 40 -6.05 0.79 -9.10
CA LEU A 40 -5.56 -0.36 -8.33
C LEU A 40 -6.08 -1.69 -8.87
N ILE A 41 -7.37 -1.76 -9.22
CA ILE A 41 -7.98 -2.96 -9.80
C ILE A 41 -7.30 -3.32 -11.13
N ASP A 42 -7.10 -2.33 -12.00
CA ASP A 42 -6.48 -2.52 -13.31
C ASP A 42 -5.05 -3.02 -13.14
N TYR A 43 -4.26 -2.41 -12.25
CA TYR A 43 -2.90 -2.86 -11.93
C TYR A 43 -2.87 -4.33 -11.47
N CYS A 44 -3.75 -4.70 -10.54
CA CYS A 44 -3.83 -6.07 -10.04
C CYS A 44 -4.22 -7.06 -11.15
N ASN A 45 -5.17 -6.69 -12.01
CA ASN A 45 -5.61 -7.55 -13.12
C ASN A 45 -4.50 -7.76 -14.15
N ASP A 46 -3.75 -6.71 -14.50
CA ASP A 46 -2.65 -6.77 -15.45
C ASP A 46 -1.49 -7.66 -14.98
N HIS A 47 -1.31 -7.77 -13.65
CA HIS A 47 -0.23 -8.54 -13.04
C HIS A 47 -0.68 -9.90 -12.50
N LYS A 48 -1.99 -10.17 -12.44
CA LYS A 48 -2.55 -11.40 -11.88
C LYS A 48 -1.93 -12.68 -12.45
N SER A 49 -1.68 -12.71 -13.76
CA SER A 49 -1.10 -13.88 -14.44
C SER A 49 0.37 -14.12 -14.11
N LYS A 50 1.08 -13.09 -13.60
CA LYS A 50 2.49 -13.16 -13.21
C LYS A 50 2.67 -13.42 -11.71
N ASP A 51 1.61 -13.29 -10.93
CA ASP A 51 1.65 -13.54 -9.50
C ASP A 51 1.51 -15.04 -9.22
N MET A 52 2.64 -15.64 -8.83
CA MET A 52 2.72 -17.06 -8.50
C MET A 52 1.89 -17.46 -7.27
N LEU A 53 1.63 -16.54 -6.33
CA LEU A 53 0.83 -16.82 -5.14
C LEU A 53 -0.66 -16.85 -5.47
N VAL A 54 -1.07 -16.13 -6.52
CA VAL A 54 -2.47 -16.04 -6.93
C VAL A 54 -2.86 -17.17 -7.89
N MET A 55 -2.02 -17.46 -8.89
CA MET A 55 -2.35 -18.46 -9.92
C MET A 55 -1.79 -19.86 -9.61
N GLY A 56 -0.75 -19.95 -8.77
CA GLY A 56 0.01 -21.18 -8.57
C GLY A 56 0.85 -21.51 -9.81
N ASP A 57 2.12 -21.86 -9.62
CA ASP A 57 2.98 -22.32 -10.70
C ASP A 57 3.15 -23.84 -10.61
N PRO A 58 2.37 -24.64 -11.37
CA PRO A 58 2.47 -26.10 -11.38
C PRO A 58 3.77 -26.61 -12.03
N THR A 59 4.58 -25.72 -12.59
CA THR A 59 5.88 -26.05 -13.18
C THR A 59 7.06 -25.67 -12.28
N ASN A 60 6.82 -24.94 -11.18
CA ASN A 60 7.88 -24.49 -10.30
C ASN A 60 8.54 -25.68 -9.57
N PRO A 61 9.84 -25.96 -9.81
CA PRO A 61 10.52 -27.07 -9.17
C PRO A 61 10.72 -26.89 -7.66
N TYR A 62 10.58 -25.66 -7.15
CA TYR A 62 10.84 -25.32 -5.75
C TYR A 62 9.69 -25.73 -4.81
N TRP A 63 8.45 -25.73 -5.32
CA TRP A 63 7.24 -26.04 -4.55
C TRP A 63 6.58 -27.35 -4.94
N ASN A 64 6.96 -27.93 -6.09
CA ASN A 64 6.45 -29.22 -6.51
C ASN A 64 7.12 -30.36 -5.74
N PRO A 65 6.36 -31.39 -5.31
CA PRO A 65 6.97 -32.60 -4.79
C PRO A 65 7.90 -33.21 -5.86
N PRO A 66 9.05 -33.79 -5.46
CA PRO A 66 9.97 -34.44 -6.39
C PRO A 66 9.21 -35.43 -7.28
N LYS A 67 9.28 -35.23 -8.60
CA LYS A 67 8.65 -36.11 -9.60
C LYS A 67 9.46 -37.39 -9.86
N ASP A 68 10.72 -37.43 -9.41
CA ASP A 68 11.54 -38.64 -9.44
C ASP A 68 11.02 -39.63 -8.40
N GLY A 69 10.40 -40.69 -8.92
CA GLY A 69 9.57 -41.63 -8.19
C GLY A 69 10.35 -42.43 -7.15
N GLY A 70 10.15 -42.06 -5.88
CA GLY A 70 10.13 -43.02 -4.77
C GLY A 70 8.69 -43.47 -4.56
N CYS A 71 8.18 -44.32 -5.45
CA CYS A 71 6.90 -44.99 -5.26
C CYS A 71 6.94 -45.73 -3.92
N CYS A 72 6.19 -45.25 -2.93
CA CYS A 72 5.88 -46.04 -1.76
C CYS A 72 5.08 -47.27 -2.22
N THR A 73 5.69 -48.46 -2.24
CA THR A 73 4.95 -49.69 -2.03
C THR A 73 4.40 -49.64 -0.61
N ILE A 74 3.14 -49.21 -0.46
CA ILE A 74 2.38 -49.40 0.78
C ILE A 74 2.03 -50.89 0.84
N MET A 75 2.55 -51.60 1.85
CA MET A 75 1.92 -52.82 2.38
C MET A 75 0.89 -52.42 3.42
#